data_AF-A0A920UX92-F1
#
_entry.id   AF-A0A920UX92-F1
#
_cell.length_a   1.000
_cell.length_b   1.000
_cell.length_c   1.000
_cell.angle_alpha   90.00
_cell.angle_beta   90.00
_cell.angle_gamma   90.00
#
_symmetry.space_group_name_H-M   'P 1'
#
loop_
_entity.id
_entity.type
_entity.pdbx_description
1 polymer ?
#
loop_
_entity_poly.entity_id
_entity_poly.type
_entity_poly.pdbx_seq_one_letter_code
_entity_poly.pdbx_strand_id
1 'polypeptide(L)'
;MACWVQALRSVEWPLANLGFRRWSGALEKWPEVMLLSRSTVTGYHDHNFLVINERRTHHLSNPASLMSRERMWRVRAKQVVLATGAIERPLVFADNDRPGVMLASAVSVYMRRYAAVPGRSLVIFTNNDSAYRVVHDAIDAGVVVKGVVDLREDGVSAAADAARSAGVPVYLGHAVTAVKSGFRGVKGINISRLSADGRSVVAHKGAIECDILAMSGGWNPTCHLHAQSGGRPVFHEANACFLPGVSVQAERSTGACAGEFALSSLPGQGSGGGIGGTSSGGH
;
A
#
# COMPACT_ATOMS: atom_id res chain seq x y z
N MET A 1 -7.91 -0.21 8.59
CA MET A 1 -9.13 -0.79 9.19
C MET A 1 -8.81 -0.98 10.67
N ALA A 2 -9.33 -0.13 11.56
CA ALA A 2 -9.07 -0.27 12.98
C ALA A 2 -10.05 -1.32 13.52
N CYS A 3 -9.60 -2.58 13.60
CA CYS A 3 -10.37 -3.65 14.23
C CYS A 3 -10.19 -3.51 15.73
N TRP A 4 -11.25 -3.12 16.42
CA TRP A 4 -11.31 -3.17 17.88
C TRP A 4 -11.59 -4.61 18.29
N VAL A 5 -10.69 -5.21 19.07
CA VAL A 5 -10.89 -6.54 19.65
C VAL A 5 -10.68 -6.41 21.15
N GLN A 6 -11.79 -6.23 21.87
CA GLN A 6 -11.80 -6.35 23.32
C GLN A 6 -12.03 -7.83 23.65
N ALA A 7 -10.99 -8.46 24.23
CA ALA A 7 -11.01 -9.75 24.92
C ALA A 7 -11.69 -10.92 24.18
N LEU A 8 -10.93 -11.66 23.36
CA LEU A 8 -11.30 -13.00 22.94
C LEU A 8 -10.43 -14.02 23.67
N ARG A 9 -11.06 -14.79 24.57
CA ARG A 9 -10.49 -16.03 25.09
C ARG A 9 -10.52 -17.08 23.96
N SER A 10 -9.37 -17.72 23.73
CA SER A 10 -9.19 -19.03 23.07
C SER A 10 -10.21 -19.40 21.98
N VAL A 11 -10.26 -18.64 20.89
CA VAL A 11 -10.91 -19.09 19.65
C VAL A 11 -9.82 -19.70 18.77
N GLU A 12 -9.92 -21.01 18.51
CA GLU A 12 -9.14 -21.64 17.45
C GLU A 12 -9.61 -21.13 16.09
N TRP A 13 -8.65 -20.78 15.26
CA TRP A 13 -8.84 -20.01 14.05
C TRP A 13 -8.56 -20.91 12.83
N PRO A 14 -9.59 -21.51 12.18
CA PRO A 14 -9.42 -22.31 10.97
C PRO A 14 -9.29 -21.39 9.74
N LEU A 15 -8.14 -20.73 9.58
CA LEU A 15 -8.07 -19.49 8.81
C LEU A 15 -7.31 -19.48 7.48
N ALA A 16 -6.64 -20.56 7.10
CA ALA A 16 -5.60 -20.47 6.07
C ALA A 16 -6.07 -19.94 4.69
N ASN A 17 -7.36 -20.00 4.34
CA ASN A 17 -7.83 -19.70 2.97
C ASN A 17 -9.09 -18.81 2.88
N LEU A 18 -9.35 -17.94 3.84
CA LEU A 18 -10.59 -17.16 3.90
C LEU A 18 -10.47 -15.74 3.33
N GLY A 19 -11.25 -15.42 2.30
CA GLY A 19 -11.31 -14.07 1.70
C GLY A 19 -12.00 -13.03 2.61
N PHE A 20 -11.65 -11.75 2.42
CA PHE A 20 -12.08 -10.61 3.26
C PHE A 20 -13.58 -10.58 3.61
N ARG A 21 -14.48 -10.88 2.65
CA ARG A 21 -15.93 -10.87 2.90
C ARG A 21 -16.39 -11.91 3.91
N ARG A 22 -15.76 -13.09 3.91
CA ARG A 22 -16.10 -14.16 4.86
C ARG A 22 -15.63 -13.80 6.27
N TRP A 23 -14.50 -13.10 6.37
CA TRP A 23 -14.00 -12.55 7.63
C TRP A 23 -14.86 -11.44 8.20
N SER A 24 -15.18 -10.42 7.40
CA SER A 24 -16.04 -9.32 7.85
C SER A 24 -17.40 -9.85 8.28
N GLY A 25 -18.02 -10.74 7.50
CA GLY A 25 -19.31 -11.35 7.84
C GLY A 25 -19.28 -12.27 9.07
N ALA A 26 -18.11 -12.81 9.45
CA ALA A 26 -17.96 -13.54 10.71
C ALA A 26 -17.87 -12.57 11.90
N LEU A 27 -17.08 -11.51 11.77
CA LEU A 27 -16.90 -10.48 12.80
C LEU A 27 -18.21 -9.70 13.09
N GLU A 28 -19.04 -9.46 12.06
CA GLU A 28 -20.36 -8.81 12.21
C GLU A 28 -21.31 -9.59 13.14
N LYS A 29 -21.09 -10.89 13.33
CA LYS A 29 -21.94 -11.73 14.19
C LYS A 29 -21.52 -11.70 15.66
N TRP A 30 -20.39 -11.09 15.99
CA TRP A 30 -19.88 -11.08 17.36
C TRP A 30 -20.44 -9.87 18.12
N PRO A 31 -21.13 -10.07 19.25
CA PRO A 31 -21.85 -9.00 19.94
C PRO A 31 -20.94 -7.90 20.48
N GLU A 32 -19.69 -8.26 20.82
CA GLU A 32 -18.69 -7.33 21.37
C GLU A 32 -17.76 -6.73 20.30
N VAL A 33 -18.05 -6.96 19.01
CA VAL A 33 -17.26 -6.40 17.90
C VAL A 33 -18.05 -5.32 17.19
N MET A 34 -17.42 -4.15 17.07
CA MET A 34 -17.95 -3.04 16.29
C MET A 34 -17.09 -2.83 15.04
N LEU A 35 -17.71 -2.99 13.86
CA LEU A 35 -17.07 -2.73 12.58
C LEU A 35 -17.51 -1.37 12.03
N LEU A 36 -16.60 -0.41 12.07
CA LEU A 36 -16.82 0.93 11.52
C LEU A 36 -16.15 1.06 10.15
N SER A 37 -16.92 0.85 9.08
CA SER A 37 -16.47 1.12 7.72
C SER A 37 -16.55 2.61 7.39
N ARG A 38 -15.77 3.09 6.42
CA ARG A 38 -15.70 4.53 6.03
C ARG A 38 -15.35 5.46 7.20
N SER A 39 -14.57 4.93 8.13
CA SER A 39 -14.12 5.62 9.34
C SER A 39 -12.62 5.80 9.35
N THR A 40 -12.18 7.01 9.69
CA THR A 40 -10.77 7.37 9.78
C THR A 40 -10.43 7.69 11.21
N VAL A 41 -9.44 6.99 11.78
CA VAL A 41 -8.82 7.41 13.05
C VAL A 41 -7.97 8.64 12.73
N THR A 42 -8.38 9.80 13.24
CA THR A 42 -7.73 11.09 12.93
C THR A 42 -6.72 11.51 13.98
N GLY A 43 -6.82 10.98 15.20
CA GLY A 43 -5.95 11.33 16.31
C GLY A 43 -5.71 10.16 17.25
N TYR A 44 -4.46 10.05 17.71
CA TYR A 44 -4.03 9.21 18.82
C TYR A 44 -3.50 10.12 19.94
N HIS A 45 -4.06 10.02 21.14
CA HIS A 45 -3.69 10.81 22.31
C HIS A 45 -3.34 9.92 23.51
N ASP A 46 -2.97 10.57 24.62
CA ASP A 46 -2.54 9.89 25.84
C ASP A 46 -3.55 8.87 26.37
N HIS A 47 -2.99 7.83 26.99
CA HIS A 47 -3.74 6.73 27.60
C HIS A 47 -4.68 6.03 26.61
N ASN A 48 -4.19 5.77 25.39
CA ASN A 48 -4.92 5.11 24.31
C ASN A 48 -6.27 5.77 24.02
N PHE A 49 -6.31 7.10 24.01
CA PHE A 49 -7.51 7.85 23.62
C PHE A 49 -7.46 8.17 22.14
N LEU A 50 -8.38 7.59 21.37
CA LEU A 50 -8.44 7.73 19.92
C LEU A 50 -9.68 8.52 19.52
N VAL A 51 -9.51 9.32 18.47
CA VAL A 51 -10.58 10.09 17.84
C VAL A 51 -10.81 9.53 16.44
N ILE A 52 -12.06 9.18 16.12
CA ILE A 52 -12.43 8.55 14.85
C ILE A 52 -13.55 9.35 14.19
N ASN A 53 -13.34 9.77 12.94
CA ASN A 53 -14.39 10.36 12.13
C ASN A 53 -15.03 9.28 11.24
N GLU A 54 -16.30 8.96 11.49
CA GLU A 54 -17.13 8.08 10.67
C GLU A 54 -17.96 8.89 9.67
N ARG A 55 -17.78 8.62 8.37
CA ARG A 55 -18.54 9.25 7.28
C ARG A 55 -19.80 8.45 6.98
N ARG A 56 -20.90 8.78 7.66
CA ARG A 56 -22.13 7.99 7.69
C ARG A 56 -22.98 8.12 6.44
N THR A 57 -23.20 9.34 5.93
CA THR A 57 -24.17 9.55 4.84
C THR A 57 -23.57 10.10 3.54
N HIS A 58 -22.27 10.41 3.48
CA HIS A 58 -21.60 10.94 2.28
C HIS A 58 -21.78 10.10 1.01
N HIS A 59 -22.05 8.80 1.16
CA HIS A 59 -22.18 7.85 0.07
C HIS A 59 -23.64 7.51 -0.28
N LEU A 60 -24.61 8.13 0.40
CA LEU A 60 -26.04 7.91 0.20
C LEU A 60 -26.64 9.06 -0.62
N SER A 61 -27.46 8.73 -1.61
CA SER A 61 -28.15 9.73 -2.43
C SER A 61 -29.31 10.41 -1.69
N ASN A 62 -30.00 9.70 -0.80
CA ASN A 62 -31.12 10.21 -0.02
C ASN A 62 -31.05 9.69 1.44
N PRO A 63 -30.25 10.31 2.32
CA PRO A 63 -30.16 9.89 3.71
C PRO A 63 -31.42 10.25 4.50
N ALA A 64 -31.74 9.48 5.53
CA ALA A 64 -32.84 9.80 6.45
C ALA A 64 -32.62 11.17 7.12
N SER A 65 -33.70 11.93 7.30
CA SER A 65 -33.66 13.35 7.71
C SER A 65 -33.00 13.62 9.06
N LEU A 66 -33.01 12.66 9.99
CA LEU A 66 -32.44 12.81 11.34
C LEU A 66 -31.08 12.09 11.53
N MET A 67 -30.45 11.64 10.45
CA MET A 67 -29.16 10.96 10.52
C MET A 67 -28.00 11.97 10.42
N SER A 68 -27.06 11.91 11.37
CA SER A 68 -25.86 12.74 11.31
C SER A 68 -25.02 12.40 10.06
N ARG A 69 -24.50 13.43 9.38
CA ARG A 69 -23.67 13.24 8.18
C ARG A 69 -22.35 12.54 8.48
N GLU A 70 -21.73 12.99 9.56
CA GLU A 70 -20.53 12.40 10.15
C GLU A 70 -20.80 12.10 11.63
N ARG A 71 -19.96 11.25 12.22
CA ARG A 71 -19.95 11.00 13.66
C ARG A 71 -18.52 10.95 14.15
N MET A 72 -18.25 11.76 15.18
CA MET A 72 -16.98 11.73 15.88
C MET A 72 -17.07 10.76 17.05
N TRP A 73 -16.26 9.70 17.01
CA TRP A 73 -16.12 8.76 18.11
C TRP A 73 -14.93 9.18 18.97
N ARG A 74 -15.12 9.08 20.28
CA ARG A 74 -14.08 9.24 21.30
C ARG A 74 -13.93 7.89 21.99
N VAL A 75 -12.83 7.21 21.77
CA VAL A 75 -12.66 5.83 22.23
C VAL A 75 -11.42 5.72 23.10
N ARG A 76 -11.57 5.14 24.30
CA ARG A 76 -10.45 4.83 25.19
C ARG A 76 -10.18 3.33 25.14
N ALA A 77 -9.06 2.92 24.57
CA ALA A 77 -8.69 1.52 24.42
C ALA A 77 -7.86 1.01 25.60
N LYS A 78 -8.07 -0.24 25.97
CA LYS A 78 -7.07 -0.95 26.81
C LYS A 78 -5.82 -1.31 25.99
N GLN A 79 -6.00 -1.66 24.72
CA GLN A 79 -4.95 -2.04 23.79
C GLN A 79 -5.31 -1.54 22.39
N VAL A 80 -4.32 -1.16 21.59
CA VAL A 80 -4.51 -0.75 20.19
C VAL A 80 -3.63 -1.57 19.26
N VAL A 81 -4.18 -1.97 18.11
CA VAL A 81 -3.42 -2.59 17.02
C VAL A 81 -3.43 -1.64 15.83
N LEU A 82 -2.25 -1.15 15.46
CA LEU A 82 -2.05 -0.32 14.28
C LEU A 82 -1.78 -1.24 13.07
N ALA A 83 -2.76 -1.33 12.19
CA ALA A 83 -2.69 -2.03 10.91
C ALA A 83 -3.01 -1.06 9.77
N THR A 84 -2.26 0.03 9.70
CA THR A 84 -2.49 1.19 8.82
C THR A 84 -1.92 1.01 7.41
N GLY A 85 -1.14 -0.06 7.19
CA GLY A 85 -0.55 -0.38 5.89
C GLY A 85 0.62 0.53 5.51
N ALA A 86 0.93 0.59 4.22
CA ALA A 86 1.99 1.44 3.68
C ALA A 86 1.48 2.19 2.44
N ILE A 87 2.02 3.38 2.22
CA ILE A 87 1.71 4.24 1.08
C ILE A 87 2.83 4.09 0.06
N GLU A 88 2.48 3.84 -1.20
CA GLU A 88 3.48 3.72 -2.27
C GLU A 88 4.14 5.08 -2.55
N ARG A 89 5.46 5.05 -2.75
CA ARG A 89 6.25 6.23 -3.07
C ARG A 89 6.33 6.46 -4.57
N PRO A 90 6.23 7.72 -5.03
CA PRO A 90 6.62 8.07 -6.39
C PRO A 90 8.14 7.97 -6.56
N LEU A 91 8.59 7.93 -7.82
CA LEU A 91 9.98 8.14 -8.18
C LEU A 91 10.18 9.62 -8.59
N VAL A 92 11.35 10.17 -8.29
CA VAL A 92 11.71 11.54 -8.65
C VAL A 92 12.50 11.52 -9.96
N PHE A 93 11.98 12.17 -10.99
CA PHE A 93 12.59 12.32 -12.30
C PHE A 93 11.95 13.50 -13.03
N ALA A 94 12.54 13.93 -14.15
CA ALA A 94 12.01 15.06 -14.93
C ALA A 94 10.59 14.76 -15.45
N ASP A 95 9.68 15.73 -15.29
CA ASP A 95 8.29 15.67 -15.77
C ASP A 95 7.48 14.50 -15.14
N ASN A 96 7.76 14.14 -13.88
CA ASN A 96 7.04 13.08 -13.18
C ASN A 96 5.63 13.47 -12.70
N ASP A 97 5.19 14.69 -12.98
CA ASP A 97 3.91 15.29 -12.60
C ASP A 97 2.87 15.31 -13.74
N ARG A 98 3.26 14.86 -14.94
CA ARG A 98 2.41 14.94 -16.14
C ARG A 98 1.16 14.05 -16.03
N PRO A 99 -0.01 14.48 -16.56
CA PRO A 99 -1.20 13.62 -16.60
C PRO A 99 -0.92 12.31 -17.35
N GLY A 100 -1.21 11.18 -16.71
CA GLY A 100 -0.86 9.84 -17.20
C GLY A 100 0.34 9.21 -16.49
N VAL A 101 1.11 10.00 -15.72
CA VAL A 101 2.04 9.46 -14.74
C VAL A 101 1.27 9.13 -13.46
N MET A 102 1.34 7.87 -13.00
CA MET A 102 0.54 7.35 -11.89
C MET A 102 1.37 6.41 -11.01
N LEU A 103 0.99 6.28 -9.74
CA LEU A 103 1.52 5.20 -8.90
C LEU A 103 1.12 3.84 -9.45
N ALA A 104 2.04 2.88 -9.45
CA ALA A 104 1.84 1.53 -9.96
C ALA A 104 0.66 0.82 -9.27
N SER A 105 0.58 0.91 -7.94
CA SER A 105 -0.55 0.37 -7.17
C SER A 105 -1.88 1.04 -7.51
N ALA A 106 -1.88 2.34 -7.82
CA ALA A 106 -3.10 3.04 -8.24
C ALA A 106 -3.59 2.54 -9.60
N VAL A 107 -2.69 2.31 -10.55
CA VAL A 107 -3.01 1.71 -11.86
C VAL A 107 -3.66 0.34 -11.68
N SER A 108 -3.07 -0.54 -10.85
CA SER A 108 -3.67 -1.83 -10.49
C SER A 108 -5.05 -1.69 -9.83
N VAL A 109 -5.23 -0.73 -8.92
CA VAL A 109 -6.52 -0.50 -8.27
C VAL A 109 -7.59 -0.07 -9.27
N TYR A 110 -7.27 0.84 -10.20
CA TYR A 110 -8.22 1.21 -11.26
C TYR A 110 -8.68 0.00 -12.07
N MET A 111 -7.74 -0.83 -12.52
CA MET A 111 -8.05 -2.00 -13.34
C MET A 111 -8.81 -3.09 -12.54
N ARG A 112 -8.28 -3.49 -11.38
CA ARG A 112 -8.81 -4.65 -10.63
C ARG A 112 -10.04 -4.33 -9.79
N ARG A 113 -10.12 -3.13 -9.20
CA ARG A 113 -11.21 -2.77 -8.28
C ARG A 113 -12.32 -2.00 -8.97
N TYR A 114 -11.96 -1.10 -9.89
CA TYR A 114 -12.94 -0.23 -10.56
C TYR A 114 -13.24 -0.67 -11.99
N ALA A 115 -12.58 -1.73 -12.49
CA ALA A 115 -12.72 -2.19 -13.88
C ALA A 115 -12.51 -1.05 -14.89
N ALA A 116 -11.64 -0.11 -14.56
CA ALA A 116 -11.35 1.08 -15.33
C ALA A 116 -9.89 1.05 -15.79
N VAL A 117 -9.68 1.09 -17.10
CA VAL A 117 -8.34 1.13 -17.69
C VAL A 117 -7.91 2.59 -17.86
N PRO A 118 -6.80 3.04 -17.24
CA PRO A 118 -6.37 4.43 -17.30
C PRO A 118 -5.79 4.84 -18.67
N GLY A 119 -5.34 3.88 -19.48
CA GLY A 119 -4.85 4.09 -20.85
C GLY A 119 -4.62 2.75 -21.56
N ARG A 120 -4.42 2.77 -22.89
CA ARG A 120 -4.36 1.53 -23.70
C ARG A 120 -2.99 0.87 -23.70
N SER A 121 -1.96 1.66 -23.41
CA SER A 121 -0.59 1.18 -23.29
C SER A 121 0.12 1.80 -22.10
N LEU A 122 0.94 1.02 -21.41
CA LEU A 122 1.68 1.50 -20.25
C LEU A 122 3.15 1.05 -20.24
N VAL A 123 3.98 1.87 -19.63
CA VAL A 123 5.32 1.50 -19.17
C VAL A 123 5.35 1.54 -17.65
N ILE A 124 6.06 0.59 -17.04
CA ILE A 124 6.29 0.57 -15.59
C ILE A 124 7.69 1.10 -15.30
N PHE A 125 7.87 1.96 -14.31
CA PHE A 125 9.16 2.45 -13.84
C PHE A 125 9.32 2.12 -12.35
N THR A 126 10.33 1.33 -11.99
CA THR A 126 10.45 0.82 -10.62
C THR A 126 11.88 0.64 -10.13
N ASN A 127 12.02 0.51 -8.81
CA ASN A 127 13.22 0.05 -8.10
C ASN A 127 12.96 -1.21 -7.25
N ASN A 128 11.80 -1.87 -7.39
CA ASN A 128 11.39 -2.96 -6.52
C ASN A 128 10.43 -3.93 -7.22
N ASP A 129 10.26 -5.12 -6.64
CA ASP A 129 9.47 -6.18 -7.27
C ASP A 129 7.95 -5.96 -7.21
N SER A 130 7.44 -5.11 -6.31
CA SER A 130 5.99 -4.96 -6.13
C SER A 130 5.30 -4.38 -7.37
N ALA A 131 6.02 -3.59 -8.18
CA ALA A 131 5.50 -2.98 -9.40
C ALA A 131 5.26 -4.00 -10.51
N TYR A 132 5.94 -5.15 -10.50
CA TYR A 132 5.76 -6.19 -11.52
C TYR A 132 4.37 -6.83 -11.45
N ARG A 133 3.65 -6.73 -10.32
CA ARG A 133 2.24 -7.13 -10.26
C ARG A 133 1.37 -6.37 -11.27
N VAL A 134 1.70 -5.11 -11.56
CA VAL A 134 0.98 -4.31 -12.56
C VAL A 134 1.06 -4.93 -13.94
N VAL A 135 2.15 -5.64 -14.27
CA VAL A 135 2.28 -6.34 -15.56
C VAL A 135 1.14 -7.33 -15.75
N HIS A 136 0.92 -8.20 -14.76
CA HIS A 136 -0.15 -9.20 -14.81
C HIS A 136 -1.54 -8.53 -14.76
N ASP A 137 -1.72 -7.53 -13.91
CA ASP A 137 -3.00 -6.80 -13.81
C ASP A 137 -3.37 -6.11 -15.13
N ALA A 138 -2.39 -5.59 -15.85
CA ALA A 138 -2.56 -4.94 -17.13
C ALA A 138 -2.87 -5.94 -18.25
N ILE A 139 -2.12 -7.05 -18.32
CA ILE A 139 -2.36 -8.11 -19.31
C ILE A 139 -3.77 -8.69 -19.13
N ASP A 140 -4.18 -9.01 -17.90
CA ASP A 140 -5.52 -9.52 -17.59
C ASP A 140 -6.63 -8.51 -17.97
N ALA A 141 -6.34 -7.21 -17.88
CA ALA A 141 -7.26 -6.14 -18.28
C ALA A 141 -7.20 -5.81 -19.78
N GLY A 142 -6.38 -6.51 -20.59
CA GLY A 142 -6.23 -6.27 -22.02
C GLY A 142 -5.43 -5.01 -22.38
N VAL A 143 -4.61 -4.50 -21.45
CA VAL A 143 -3.76 -3.33 -21.64
C VAL A 143 -2.39 -3.75 -22.15
N VAL A 144 -1.85 -3.01 -23.12
CA VAL A 144 -0.54 -3.31 -23.71
C VAL A 144 0.59 -2.82 -22.80
N VAL A 145 1.33 -3.75 -22.20
CA VAL A 145 2.54 -3.40 -21.43
C VAL A 145 3.73 -3.28 -22.38
N LYS A 146 4.23 -2.06 -22.55
CA LYS A 146 5.32 -1.74 -23.49
C LYS A 146 6.71 -2.02 -22.92
N GLY A 147 6.82 -2.14 -21.60
CA GLY A 147 8.02 -2.58 -20.92
C GLY A 147 8.04 -2.23 -19.45
N VAL A 148 9.02 -2.79 -18.75
CA VAL A 148 9.38 -2.43 -17.38
C VAL A 148 10.77 -1.81 -17.40
N VAL A 149 10.88 -0.59 -16.89
CA VAL A 149 12.13 0.14 -16.67
C VAL A 149 12.48 -0.07 -15.20
N ASP A 150 13.56 -0.78 -14.93
CA ASP A 150 13.99 -1.11 -13.57
C ASP A 150 15.34 -0.46 -13.28
N LEU A 151 15.41 0.29 -12.19
CA LEU A 151 16.63 0.97 -11.76
C LEU A 151 17.73 -0.01 -11.33
N ARG A 152 17.37 -1.22 -10.93
CA ARG A 152 18.32 -2.22 -10.43
C ARG A 152 19.10 -2.82 -11.60
N GLU A 153 20.42 -2.89 -11.46
CA GLU A 153 21.28 -3.57 -12.44
C GLU A 153 21.25 -5.09 -12.26
N ASP A 154 21.06 -5.56 -11.02
CA ASP A 154 21.10 -6.97 -10.64
C ASP A 154 19.78 -7.65 -10.99
N GLY A 155 19.78 -8.32 -12.14
CA GLY A 155 18.59 -8.78 -12.84
C GLY A 155 17.92 -10.07 -12.38
N VAL A 156 18.30 -10.60 -11.22
CA VAL A 156 17.71 -11.83 -10.68
C VAL A 156 16.50 -11.45 -9.84
N SER A 157 15.34 -11.41 -10.48
CA SER A 157 14.04 -11.28 -9.82
C SER A 157 13.07 -12.22 -10.50
N ALA A 158 12.47 -13.13 -9.73
CA ALA A 158 11.43 -14.03 -10.24
C ALA A 158 10.26 -13.23 -10.87
N ALA A 159 10.00 -12.02 -10.37
CA ALA A 159 9.00 -11.13 -10.92
C ALA A 159 9.42 -10.55 -12.28
N ALA A 160 10.71 -10.21 -12.45
CA ALA A 160 11.26 -9.79 -13.74
C ALA A 160 11.26 -10.92 -14.76
N ASP A 161 11.60 -12.14 -14.35
CA ASP A 161 11.58 -13.32 -15.23
C ASP A 161 10.15 -13.69 -15.65
N ALA A 162 9.18 -13.57 -14.74
CA ALA A 162 7.77 -13.75 -15.06
C ALA A 162 7.28 -12.72 -16.10
N ALA A 163 7.68 -11.46 -15.98
CA ALA A 163 7.34 -10.43 -16.97
C ALA A 163 7.97 -10.71 -18.35
N ARG A 164 9.24 -11.12 -18.40
CA ARG A 164 9.90 -11.54 -19.65
C ARG A 164 9.20 -12.74 -20.28
N SER A 165 8.83 -13.72 -19.48
CA SER A 165 8.10 -14.93 -19.93
C SER A 165 6.71 -14.59 -20.47
N ALA A 166 6.09 -13.52 -19.99
CA ALA A 166 4.85 -12.96 -20.53
C ALA A 166 5.06 -12.10 -21.79
N GLY A 167 6.28 -12.05 -22.35
CA GLY A 167 6.61 -11.28 -23.55
C GLY A 167 6.84 -9.79 -23.33
N VAL A 168 6.97 -9.35 -22.06
CA VAL A 168 7.18 -7.94 -21.73
C VAL A 168 8.68 -7.63 -21.64
N PRO A 169 9.18 -6.63 -22.39
CA PRO A 169 10.58 -6.20 -22.27
C PRO A 169 10.90 -5.65 -20.88
N VAL A 170 12.05 -6.05 -20.32
CA VAL A 170 12.55 -5.53 -19.03
C VAL A 170 13.91 -4.87 -19.25
N TYR A 171 13.97 -3.57 -18.99
CA TYR A 171 15.16 -2.71 -19.12
C TYR A 171 15.79 -2.50 -17.74
N LEU A 172 16.67 -3.40 -17.34
CA LEU A 172 17.41 -3.32 -16.06
C LEU A 172 18.52 -2.26 -16.11
N GLY A 173 18.80 -1.63 -14.98
CA GLY A 173 19.77 -0.52 -14.88
C GLY A 173 19.36 0.72 -15.67
N HIS A 174 18.10 0.84 -16.06
CA HIS A 174 17.60 1.98 -16.82
C HIS A 174 16.69 2.85 -15.95
N ALA A 175 16.69 4.16 -16.26
CA ALA A 175 15.80 5.13 -15.66
C ALA A 175 14.99 5.87 -16.72
N VAL A 176 13.81 6.32 -16.33
CA VAL A 176 13.06 7.31 -17.11
C VAL A 176 13.71 8.67 -16.91
N THR A 177 14.20 9.27 -17.99
CA THR A 177 14.91 10.56 -17.95
C THR A 177 14.08 11.73 -18.47
N ALA A 178 12.98 11.47 -19.18
CA ALA A 178 12.02 12.49 -19.57
C ALA A 178 10.66 11.86 -19.90
N VAL A 179 9.59 12.61 -19.68
CA VAL A 179 8.23 12.24 -20.09
C VAL A 179 7.79 13.11 -21.26
N LYS A 180 7.48 12.49 -22.39
CA LYS A 180 6.88 13.18 -23.54
C LYS A 180 5.39 13.26 -23.30
N SER A 181 4.86 14.47 -23.20
CA SER A 181 3.44 14.72 -22.97
C SER A 181 2.88 15.79 -23.90
N GLY A 182 1.56 15.82 -24.06
CA GLY A 182 0.83 16.89 -24.70
C GLY A 182 -0.47 17.19 -23.95
N PHE A 183 -1.40 17.89 -24.60
CA PHE A 183 -2.68 18.27 -23.99
C PHE A 183 -3.49 17.09 -23.42
N ARG A 184 -3.36 15.89 -24.02
CA ARG A 184 -4.06 14.67 -23.58
C ARG A 184 -3.27 13.80 -22.58
N GLY A 185 -2.15 14.30 -22.06
CA GLY A 185 -1.28 13.57 -21.13
C GLY A 185 -0.06 12.96 -21.80
N VAL A 186 0.49 11.91 -21.16
CA VAL A 186 1.67 11.16 -21.62
C VAL A 186 1.44 10.57 -23.01
N LYS A 187 2.48 10.66 -23.85
CA LYS A 187 2.57 10.03 -25.18
C LYS A 187 3.75 9.06 -25.28
N GLY A 188 4.67 9.14 -24.33
CA GLY A 188 5.83 8.28 -24.27
C GLY A 188 6.84 8.77 -23.25
N ILE A 189 7.92 8.03 -23.13
CA ILE A 189 9.02 8.29 -22.22
C ILE A 189 10.35 8.15 -22.95
N ASN A 190 11.39 8.81 -22.44
CA ASN A 190 12.76 8.50 -22.80
C ASN A 190 13.41 7.70 -21.67
N ILE A 191 14.14 6.66 -22.03
CA ILE A 191 14.89 5.84 -21.09
C ILE A 191 16.39 5.92 -21.36
N SER A 192 17.16 5.94 -20.29
CA SER A 192 18.61 5.98 -20.35
C SER A 192 19.21 5.07 -19.28
N ARG A 193 20.40 4.52 -19.54
CA ARG A 193 21.21 3.86 -18.52
C ARG A 193 21.88 4.92 -17.65
N LEU A 194 21.75 4.81 -16.34
CA LEU A 194 22.42 5.69 -15.39
C LEU A 194 23.80 5.14 -15.00
N SER A 195 24.66 6.00 -14.48
CA SER A 195 25.89 5.59 -13.80
C SER A 195 25.55 4.84 -12.51
N ALA A 196 26.49 4.04 -11.99
CA ALA A 196 26.29 3.26 -10.76
C ALA A 196 25.91 4.13 -9.55
N ASP A 197 26.34 5.39 -9.51
CA ASP A 197 25.98 6.38 -8.49
C ASP A 197 24.65 7.11 -8.76
N GLY A 198 24.00 6.83 -9.90
CA GLY A 198 22.73 7.43 -10.32
C GLY A 198 22.82 8.90 -10.73
N ARG A 199 24.02 9.49 -10.82
CA ARG A 199 24.21 10.94 -11.01
C ARG A 199 24.33 11.39 -12.46
N SER A 200 24.62 10.48 -13.38
CA SER A 200 24.85 10.81 -14.78
C SER A 200 24.22 9.79 -15.72
N VAL A 201 23.93 10.22 -16.95
CA VAL A 201 23.48 9.33 -18.02
C VAL A 201 24.72 8.74 -18.71
N VAL A 202 24.83 7.42 -18.69
CA VAL A 202 25.92 6.68 -19.35
C VAL A 202 25.57 6.37 -20.80
N ALA A 203 24.30 6.07 -21.08
CA ALA A 203 23.85 5.79 -22.44
C ALA A 203 22.37 6.11 -22.61
N HIS A 204 22.02 6.76 -23.71
CA HIS A 204 20.63 6.92 -24.12
C HIS A 204 20.14 5.66 -24.81
N LYS A 205 19.02 5.09 -24.35
CA LYS A 205 18.42 3.88 -24.95
C LYS A 205 17.35 4.22 -25.99
N GLY A 206 16.68 5.37 -25.84
CA GLY A 206 15.70 5.87 -26.79
C GLY A 206 14.33 6.11 -26.16
N ALA A 207 13.31 6.20 -27.01
CA ALA A 207 11.95 6.49 -26.60
C ALA A 207 11.04 5.25 -26.63
N ILE A 208 10.11 5.17 -25.70
CA ILE A 208 9.03 4.17 -25.69
C ILE A 208 7.71 4.95 -25.69
N GLU A 209 6.86 4.69 -26.68
CA GLU A 209 5.51 5.27 -26.73
C GLU A 209 4.59 4.56 -25.75
N CYS A 210 3.84 5.33 -24.97
CA CYS A 210 2.85 4.85 -24.01
C CYS A 210 1.87 5.96 -23.61
N ASP A 211 0.70 5.56 -23.14
CA ASP A 211 -0.32 6.51 -22.65
C ASP A 211 -0.21 6.71 -21.13
N ILE A 212 0.35 5.71 -20.43
CA ILE A 212 0.50 5.69 -18.97
C ILE A 212 1.92 5.34 -18.58
N LEU A 213 2.45 6.07 -17.60
CA LEU A 213 3.68 5.72 -16.90
C LEU A 213 3.32 5.33 -15.45
N ALA A 214 3.40 4.04 -15.14
CA ALA A 214 3.17 3.51 -13.81
C ALA A 214 4.48 3.49 -13.01
N MET A 215 4.62 4.29 -11.96
CA MET A 215 5.85 4.38 -11.18
C MET A 215 5.73 3.76 -9.78
N SER A 216 6.82 3.17 -9.29
CA SER A 216 6.93 2.65 -7.92
C SER A 216 8.34 2.82 -7.37
N GLY A 217 8.48 3.71 -6.38
CA GLY A 217 9.71 3.93 -5.61
C GLY A 217 9.79 3.15 -4.30
N GLY A 218 8.94 2.13 -4.14
CA GLY A 218 8.80 1.35 -2.92
C GLY A 218 7.70 1.88 -2.01
N TRP A 219 7.72 1.48 -0.73
CA TRP A 219 6.61 1.69 0.20
C TRP A 219 7.06 2.46 1.44
N ASN A 220 6.24 3.41 1.87
CA ASN A 220 6.37 4.13 3.13
C ASN A 220 5.35 3.58 4.14
N PRO A 221 5.79 2.83 5.15
CA PRO A 221 4.95 2.41 6.27
C PRO A 221 4.17 3.58 6.89
N THR A 222 2.88 3.40 7.12
CA THR A 222 1.99 4.46 7.61
C THR A 222 2.10 4.58 9.13
N CYS A 223 3.22 5.12 9.62
CA CYS A 223 3.54 5.23 11.05
C CYS A 223 2.93 6.46 11.75
N HIS A 224 2.00 7.18 11.10
CA HIS A 224 1.42 8.43 11.61
C HIS A 224 0.80 8.29 13.01
N LEU A 225 -0.03 7.25 13.23
CA LEU A 225 -0.69 7.03 14.53
C LEU A 225 0.29 6.57 15.62
N HIS A 226 1.35 5.83 15.25
CA HIS A 226 2.43 5.48 16.16
C HIS A 226 3.22 6.73 16.58
N ALA A 227 3.52 7.62 15.62
CA ALA A 227 4.15 8.89 15.93
C ALA A 227 3.27 9.78 16.84
N GLN A 228 1.96 9.82 16.57
CA GLN A 228 1.00 10.54 17.42
C GLN A 228 0.86 9.94 18.83
N SER A 229 1.02 8.62 18.99
CA SER A 229 1.02 7.99 20.32
C SER A 229 2.28 8.33 21.14
N GLY A 230 3.26 9.03 20.55
CA GLY A 230 4.52 9.42 21.17
C GLY A 230 5.70 8.51 20.82
N GLY A 231 5.46 7.43 20.06
CA GLY A 231 6.51 6.55 19.55
C GLY A 231 7.38 7.25 18.50
N ARG A 232 8.68 6.97 18.48
CA ARG A 232 9.61 7.55 17.51
C ARG A 232 9.84 6.57 16.35
N PRO A 233 9.48 6.90 15.10
CA PRO A 233 9.85 6.09 13.95
C PRO A 233 11.37 5.98 13.81
N VAL A 234 11.85 4.82 13.39
CA VAL A 234 13.27 4.50 13.20
C VAL A 234 13.54 4.19 11.73
N PHE A 235 14.64 4.70 11.19
CA PHE A 235 15.01 4.42 9.81
C PHE A 235 15.52 2.98 9.67
N HIS A 236 15.00 2.25 8.67
CA HIS A 236 15.37 0.87 8.39
C HIS A 236 16.08 0.80 7.04
N GLU A 237 17.42 0.70 7.08
CA GLU A 237 18.32 0.76 5.92
C GLU A 237 17.94 -0.21 4.81
N ALA A 238 17.71 -1.49 5.14
CA ALA A 238 17.43 -2.52 4.13
C ALA A 238 16.13 -2.27 3.33
N ASN A 239 15.16 -1.57 3.94
CA ASN A 239 13.89 -1.21 3.28
C ASN A 239 13.89 0.26 2.80
N ALA A 240 14.94 1.02 3.12
CA ALA A 240 15.08 2.45 2.92
C ALA A 240 13.79 3.22 3.31
N CYS A 241 13.23 2.95 4.49
CA CYS A 241 12.00 3.57 4.96
C CYS A 241 11.99 3.70 6.49
N PHE A 242 11.07 4.53 7.02
CA PHE A 242 10.84 4.61 8.47
C PHE A 242 9.85 3.54 8.91
N LEU A 243 10.19 2.83 9.99
CA LEU A 243 9.32 1.87 10.67
C LEU A 243 8.93 2.40 12.06
N PRO A 244 7.80 1.95 12.62
CA PRO A 244 7.48 2.16 14.03
C PRO A 244 8.64 1.70 14.93
N GLY A 245 9.02 2.55 15.88
CA GLY A 245 10.03 2.23 16.88
C GLY A 245 9.41 1.62 18.13
N VAL A 246 10.04 1.87 19.28
CA VAL A 246 9.52 1.41 20.58
C VAL A 246 8.22 2.16 20.90
N SER A 247 7.18 1.39 21.18
CA SER A 247 5.88 1.92 21.61
C SER A 247 5.97 2.47 23.04
N VAL A 248 5.34 3.62 23.28
CA VAL A 248 5.29 4.28 24.60
C VAL A 248 3.91 4.20 25.25
N GLN A 249 2.95 3.58 24.56
CA GLN A 249 1.60 3.32 25.06
C GLN A 249 1.25 1.85 24.83
N ALA A 250 0.08 1.41 25.29
CA ALA A 250 -0.39 0.04 25.05
C ALA A 250 -0.90 -0.12 23.60
N GLU A 251 0.03 -0.03 22.63
CA GLU A 251 -0.20 -0.26 21.21
C GLU A 251 0.89 -1.11 20.57
N ARG A 252 0.51 -1.82 19.51
CA ARG A 252 1.44 -2.54 18.63
C ARG A 252 1.12 -2.29 17.16
N SER A 253 2.16 -2.20 16.32
CA SER A 253 2.03 -2.13 14.86
C SER A 253 2.15 -3.52 14.22
N THR A 254 1.40 -3.78 13.15
CA THR A 254 1.44 -5.07 12.42
C THR A 254 1.22 -4.89 10.91
N GLY A 255 1.79 -5.78 10.11
CA GLY A 255 1.70 -5.78 8.67
C GLY A 255 2.56 -4.72 8.00
N ALA A 256 2.13 -4.19 6.85
CA ALA A 256 2.98 -3.30 6.06
C ALA A 256 3.38 -2.00 6.81
N CYS A 257 2.61 -1.55 7.81
CA CYS A 257 3.05 -0.44 8.66
C CYS A 257 4.16 -0.83 9.64
N ALA A 258 4.38 -2.12 9.90
CA ALA A 258 5.50 -2.68 10.66
C ALA A 258 6.65 -3.17 9.75
N GLY A 259 6.57 -2.94 8.43
CA GLY A 259 7.60 -3.35 7.48
C GLY A 259 7.42 -4.75 6.89
N GLU A 260 6.31 -5.43 7.22
CA GLU A 260 5.94 -6.73 6.65
C GLU A 260 5.19 -6.50 5.33
N PHE A 261 5.91 -6.42 4.21
CA PHE A 261 5.32 -6.10 2.90
C PHE A 261 4.79 -7.33 2.14
N ALA A 262 5.27 -8.53 2.45
CA ALA A 262 4.77 -9.75 1.85
C ALA A 262 3.48 -10.20 2.55
N LEU A 263 2.52 -10.70 1.79
CA LEU A 263 1.31 -11.28 2.39
C LEU A 263 1.64 -12.49 3.27
N SER A 264 2.65 -13.28 2.86
CA SER A 264 3.17 -14.43 3.60
C SER A 264 3.88 -14.05 4.90
N SER A 265 4.39 -12.82 5.02
CA SER A 265 5.05 -12.34 6.25
C SER A 265 4.08 -11.81 7.30
N LEU A 266 2.79 -11.63 6.96
CA LEU A 266 1.79 -11.22 7.94
C LEU A 266 1.53 -12.35 8.94
N PRO A 267 1.76 -12.15 10.25
CA PRO A 267 1.43 -13.14 11.27
C PRO A 267 -0.06 -13.46 11.18
N GLY A 268 -0.40 -14.68 10.77
CA GLY A 268 -1.80 -15.12 10.61
C GLY A 268 -2.19 -15.71 9.26
N GLN A 269 -1.31 -15.75 8.24
CA GLN A 269 -1.47 -16.72 7.13
C GLN A 269 -0.68 -18.02 7.33
N GLY A 270 0.25 -18.02 8.28
CA GLY A 270 0.71 -19.20 9.01
C GLY A 270 0.65 -18.90 10.50
N SER A 271 -0.16 -19.66 11.25
CA SER A 271 -0.11 -19.89 12.71
C SER A 271 0.53 -18.82 13.62
N GLY A 272 -0.27 -18.13 14.46
CA GLY A 272 0.13 -17.89 15.86
C GLY A 272 0.53 -16.49 16.34
N GLY A 273 0.18 -15.38 15.69
CA GLY A 273 0.53 -14.01 16.15
C GLY A 273 -0.38 -13.37 17.22
N GLY A 274 -1.11 -14.19 17.99
CA GLY A 274 -2.17 -13.76 18.90
C GLY A 274 -1.99 -14.22 20.34
N ILE A 275 -0.76 -14.35 20.85
CA ILE A 275 -0.52 -14.67 22.26
C ILE A 275 0.71 -13.89 22.73
N GLY A 276 0.47 -12.74 23.36
CA GLY A 276 1.55 -11.88 23.87
C GLY A 276 0.94 -10.62 24.47
N GLY A 277 0.22 -10.76 25.58
CA GLY A 277 -0.44 -9.63 26.24
C GLY A 277 -1.52 -10.01 27.23
N THR A 278 -1.29 -11.03 28.07
CA THR A 278 -2.11 -11.29 29.27
C THR A 278 -1.22 -11.77 30.42
N SER A 279 -0.42 -10.86 30.98
CA SER A 279 0.23 -11.11 32.28
C SER A 279 0.60 -9.83 33.05
N SER A 280 -0.21 -8.77 32.95
CA SER A 280 -0.11 -7.63 33.88
C SER A 280 -1.47 -6.95 34.05
N GLY A 281 -2.19 -7.40 35.07
CA GLY A 281 -3.51 -6.89 35.44
C GLY A 281 -4.10 -7.73 36.57
N GLY A 282 -3.31 -7.95 37.61
CA GLY A 282 -3.75 -8.51 38.88
C GLY A 282 -3.58 -7.44 39.97
N HIS A 283 -4.69 -7.18 40.65
CA HIS A 283 -4.93 -6.19 41.72
C HIS A 283 -5.21 -4.76 41.26
#